data_AF-A0AAJ1E8H5-F1
#
_entry.id   AF-A0AAJ1E8H5-F1
#
_cell.length_a   1.000
_cell.length_b   1.000
_cell.length_c   1.000
_cell.angle_alpha   90.00
_cell.angle_beta   90.00
_cell.angle_gamma   90.00
#
_symmetry.space_group_name_H-M   'P 1'
#
loop_
_entity.id
_entity.type
_entity.pdbx_description
1 polymer ?
#
loop_
_entity_poly.entity_id
_entity_poly.type
_entity_poly.pdbx_seq_one_letter_code
_entity_poly.pdbx_strand_id
1 'polypeptide(L)'
;MTITINHIPAELLKLPVVLTPRAWQSAVHVEDPQDAAEIGNRLGDVVLEAYRELHFQPNELQINFSLFLLPPAGERTERIWLDLRLHRLESAPGTSYLCISLRDESPTHCR
;
A
#
# COMPACT_ATOMS: atom_id res chain seq x y z
N MET A 1 24.93 -13.98 -16.25
CA MET A 1 24.26 -13.31 -15.11
C MET A 1 22.83 -13.80 -15.12
N THR A 2 22.46 -14.65 -14.17
CA THR A 2 21.13 -15.27 -14.12
C THR A 2 20.17 -14.25 -13.54
N ILE A 3 19.24 -13.76 -14.36
CA ILE A 3 18.11 -12.95 -13.85
C ILE A 3 17.23 -13.93 -13.08
N THR A 4 17.45 -14.07 -11.78
CA THR A 4 16.48 -14.72 -10.90
C THR A 4 15.22 -13.88 -10.95
N ILE A 5 14.22 -14.35 -11.69
CA ILE A 5 12.86 -13.81 -11.60
C ILE A 5 12.43 -14.12 -10.17
N ASN A 6 12.49 -13.12 -9.29
CA ASN A 6 12.03 -13.21 -7.92
C ASN A 6 10.51 -13.40 -7.97
N HIS A 7 10.08 -14.65 -8.12
CA HIS A 7 8.67 -14.97 -8.11
C HIS A 7 8.12 -14.60 -6.74
N ILE A 8 7.10 -13.74 -6.68
CA ILE A 8 6.37 -13.53 -5.42
C ILE A 8 5.88 -14.91 -4.97
N PRO A 9 6.23 -15.38 -3.76
CA PRO A 9 5.67 -16.60 -3.22
C PRO A 9 4.14 -16.51 -3.22
N ALA A 10 3.45 -17.54 -3.70
CA ALA A 10 1.99 -17.53 -3.81
C ALA A 10 1.29 -17.25 -2.46
N GLU A 11 1.95 -17.56 -1.35
CA GLU A 11 1.48 -17.25 0.01
C GLU A 11 1.43 -15.74 0.30
N LEU A 12 2.32 -14.93 -0.30
CA LEU A 12 2.29 -13.47 -0.14
C LEU A 12 1.10 -12.83 -0.86
N LEU A 13 0.69 -13.39 -2.00
CA LEU A 13 -0.48 -12.92 -2.77
C LEU A 13 -1.82 -13.20 -2.08
N LYS A 14 -1.82 -14.13 -1.12
CA LYS A 14 -3.01 -14.49 -0.33
C LYS A 14 -3.14 -13.66 0.94
N LEU A 15 -2.13 -12.85 1.27
CA LEU A 15 -2.15 -12.08 2.51
C LEU A 15 -3.20 -10.96 2.43
N PRO A 16 -3.99 -10.77 3.50
CA PRO A 16 -4.85 -9.60 3.61
C PRO A 16 -4.02 -8.32 3.52
N VAL A 17 -4.56 -7.31 2.85
CA VAL A 17 -3.96 -5.96 2.79
C VAL A 17 -4.78 -5.03 3.67
N VAL A 18 -4.10 -4.35 4.60
CA VAL A 18 -4.70 -3.40 5.55
C VAL A 18 -4.01 -2.07 5.37
N LEU A 19 -4.77 -0.99 5.23
CA LEU A 19 -4.22 0.36 5.25
C LEU A 19 -4.43 0.97 6.64
N THR A 20 -3.44 1.70 7.17
CA THR A 20 -3.67 2.53 8.35
C THR A 20 -4.70 3.62 8.03
N PRO A 21 -5.43 4.16 9.02
CA PRO A 21 -6.39 5.23 8.77
C PRO A 21 -5.78 6.46 8.07
N ARG A 22 -4.55 6.83 8.43
CA ARG A 22 -3.84 7.95 7.78
C ARG A 22 -3.48 7.62 6.33
N ALA A 23 -2.95 6.42 6.06
CA ALA A 23 -2.65 6.01 4.70
C ALA A 23 -3.91 5.92 3.82
N TRP A 24 -5.02 5.43 4.36
CA TRP A 24 -6.31 5.44 3.66
C TRP A 24 -6.75 6.86 3.32
N GLN A 25 -6.71 7.76 4.30
CA GLN A 25 -7.12 9.16 4.12
C GLN A 25 -6.27 9.88 3.05
N SER A 26 -4.97 9.60 3.01
CA SER A 26 -4.05 10.27 2.07
C SER A 26 -4.05 9.64 0.67
N ALA A 27 -4.18 8.31 0.58
CA ALA A 27 -3.94 7.59 -0.68
C ALA A 27 -5.24 7.19 -1.40
N VAL A 28 -6.31 6.88 -0.66
CA VAL A 28 -7.53 6.25 -1.21
C VAL A 28 -8.74 7.16 -1.11
N HIS A 29 -8.90 7.86 0.01
CA HIS A 29 -10.05 8.74 0.22
C HIS A 29 -10.11 9.87 -0.81
N VAL A 30 -11.34 10.23 -1.17
CA VAL A 30 -11.68 11.38 -2.02
C VAL A 30 -12.85 12.07 -1.35
N GLU A 31 -12.73 13.37 -1.11
CA GLU A 31 -13.73 14.14 -0.37
C GLU A 31 -15.05 14.27 -1.15
N ASP A 32 -14.97 14.49 -2.47
CA ASP A 32 -16.09 14.54 -3.40
C ASP A 32 -15.79 13.70 -4.66
N PRO A 33 -15.97 12.36 -4.56
CA PRO A 33 -15.72 11.46 -5.69
C PRO A 33 -16.80 11.65 -6.75
N GLN A 34 -16.38 11.73 -8.02
CA GLN A 34 -17.33 11.80 -9.14
C GLN A 34 -18.14 10.50 -9.26
N ASP A 35 -17.51 9.36 -8.94
CA ASP A 35 -18.14 8.05 -8.85
C ASP A 35 -17.38 7.12 -7.87
N ALA A 36 -17.98 5.97 -7.55
CA ALA A 36 -17.36 4.97 -6.68
C ALA A 36 -16.14 4.27 -7.31
N ALA A 37 -16.02 4.28 -8.65
CA ALA A 37 -14.89 3.67 -9.34
C ALA A 37 -13.61 4.45 -9.08
N GLU A 38 -13.69 5.75 -8.80
CA GLU A 38 -12.52 6.56 -8.45
C GLU A 38 -11.82 6.07 -7.17
N ILE A 39 -12.59 5.78 -6.12
CA ILE A 39 -12.06 5.22 -4.87
C ILE A 39 -11.45 3.83 -5.15
N GLY A 40 -12.15 3.01 -5.95
CA GLY A 40 -11.67 1.69 -6.36
C GLY A 40 -10.35 1.73 -7.13
N ASN A 41 -10.21 2.69 -8.05
CA ASN A 41 -8.99 2.90 -8.83
C ASN A 41 -7.83 3.32 -7.93
N ARG A 42 -8.03 4.29 -7.02
CA ARG A 42 -6.99 4.71 -6.07
C ARG A 42 -6.54 3.56 -5.17
N LEU A 43 -7.49 2.78 -4.64
CA LEU A 43 -7.16 1.58 -3.86
C LEU A 43 -6.38 0.56 -4.69
N GLY A 44 -6.81 0.33 -5.92
CA GLY A 44 -6.15 -0.55 -6.88
C GLY A 44 -4.71 -0.14 -7.15
N ASP A 45 -4.46 1.15 -7.41
CA ASP A 45 -3.13 1.70 -7.67
C ASP A 45 -2.20 1.52 -6.45
N VAL A 46 -2.69 1.80 -5.24
CA VAL A 46 -1.92 1.64 -3.99
C VAL A 46 -1.53 0.19 -3.77
N VAL A 47 -2.49 -0.73 -3.89
CA VAL A 47 -2.27 -2.17 -3.67
C VAL A 47 -1.35 -2.74 -4.76
N LEU A 48 -1.56 -2.36 -6.01
CA LEU A 48 -0.75 -2.80 -7.14
C LEU A 48 0.72 -2.41 -6.94
N GLU A 49 0.99 -1.15 -6.58
CA GLU A 49 2.37 -0.69 -6.39
C GLU A 49 3.03 -1.38 -5.19
N ALA A 50 2.28 -1.58 -4.08
CA ALA A 50 2.79 -2.34 -2.94
C ALA A 50 3.19 -3.77 -3.34
N TYR A 51 2.40 -4.46 -4.16
CA TYR A 51 2.75 -5.79 -4.67
C TYR A 51 3.92 -5.77 -5.65
N ARG A 52 4.06 -4.73 -6.48
CA ARG A 52 5.23 -4.57 -7.37
C ARG A 52 6.51 -4.43 -6.56
N GLU A 53 6.49 -3.62 -5.51
CA GLU A 53 7.64 -3.45 -4.63
C GLU A 53 7.95 -4.72 -3.83
N LEU A 54 6.91 -5.42 -3.36
CA LEU A 54 7.06 -6.74 -2.74
C LEU A 54 7.64 -7.78 -3.69
N HIS A 55 7.34 -7.72 -4.99
CA HIS A 55 7.95 -8.57 -6.00
C HIS A 55 9.46 -8.36 -6.12
N PHE A 56 9.90 -7.10 -6.05
CA PHE A 56 11.34 -6.79 -6.10
C PHE A 56 12.06 -7.21 -4.82
N GLN A 57 11.38 -7.12 -3.68
CA GLN A 57 11.97 -7.30 -2.34
C GLN A 57 11.18 -8.31 -1.48
N PRO A 58 10.99 -9.57 -1.92
CA PRO A 58 10.04 -10.51 -1.30
C PRO A 58 10.42 -10.98 0.11
N ASN A 59 11.68 -10.80 0.49
CA ASN A 59 12.21 -11.20 1.79
C ASN A 59 12.20 -10.05 2.81
N GLU A 60 11.93 -8.82 2.37
CA GLU A 60 11.93 -7.65 3.24
C GLU A 60 10.63 -7.59 4.05
N LEU A 61 10.77 -7.33 5.36
CA LEU A 61 9.62 -7.13 6.24
C LEU A 61 9.06 -5.71 6.15
N GLN A 62 9.87 -4.77 5.65
CA GLN A 62 9.48 -3.38 5.47
C GLN A 62 10.03 -2.84 4.16
N ILE A 63 9.15 -2.27 3.33
CA ILE A 63 9.52 -1.74 2.02
C ILE A 63 8.96 -0.32 1.92
N ASN A 64 9.84 0.67 1.70
CA ASN A 64 9.42 2.04 1.43
C ASN A 64 9.12 2.18 -0.06
N PHE A 65 8.00 2.82 -0.38
CA PHE A 65 7.62 3.12 -1.75
C PHE A 65 6.91 4.46 -1.82
N SER A 66 6.66 4.95 -3.02
CA SER A 66 6.06 6.27 -3.21
C SER A 66 5.06 6.23 -4.36
N LEU A 67 3.96 6.95 -4.24
CA LEU A 67 2.94 7.07 -5.26
C LEU A 67 2.82 8.51 -5.74
N PHE A 68 2.53 8.68 -7.02
CA PHE A 68 2.26 9.98 -7.61
C PHE A 68 0.76 10.11 -7.92
N LEU A 69 0.01 10.67 -6.98
CA LEU A 69 -1.45 10.67 -6.96
C LEU A 69 -2.03 12.07 -6.79
N LEU A 70 -3.30 12.24 -7.16
CA LEU A 70 -4.02 13.48 -6.89
C LEU A 70 -4.35 13.57 -5.39
N PRO A 71 -4.23 14.76 -4.75
CA PRO A 71 -4.66 14.96 -3.38
C PRO A 71 -6.07 14.42 -3.11
N PRO A 72 -6.36 14.05 -1.86
CA PRO A 72 -7.71 13.64 -1.46
C PRO A 72 -8.70 14.82 -1.49
N ALA A 73 -8.21 16.05 -1.32
CA ALA A 73 -8.98 17.29 -1.35
C ALA A 73 -9.22 17.80 -2.78
N GLY A 74 -10.32 18.53 -2.97
CA GLY A 74 -10.92 18.86 -4.27
C GLY A 74 -10.05 19.60 -5.31
N GLU A 75 -8.95 20.26 -4.94
CA GLU A 75 -8.01 20.83 -5.92
C GLU A 75 -7.19 19.72 -6.59
N ARG A 76 -7.79 19.10 -7.60
CA ARG A 76 -7.26 17.96 -8.38
C ARG A 76 -6.38 18.40 -9.55
N THR A 77 -5.76 19.57 -9.46
CA THR A 77 -4.97 20.16 -10.54
C THR A 77 -3.53 19.68 -10.51
N GLU A 78 -2.98 19.41 -9.32
CA GLU A 78 -1.59 19.00 -9.14
C GLU A 78 -1.51 17.64 -8.44
N ARG A 79 -0.61 16.77 -8.93
CA ARG A 79 -0.33 15.48 -8.29
C ARG A 79 0.75 15.67 -7.24
N ILE A 80 0.60 14.95 -6.13
CA ILE A 80 1.54 14.93 -5.01
C ILE A 80 2.27 13.61 -4.96
N TRP A 81 3.51 13.68 -4.47
CA TRP A 81 4.26 12.49 -4.06
C TRP A 81 3.84 12.08 -2.66
N LEU A 82 3.33 10.86 -2.52
CA LEU A 82 2.97 10.27 -1.25
C LEU A 82 3.93 9.14 -0.91
N ASP A 83 4.70 9.33 0.14
CA ASP A 83 5.62 8.32 0.66
C ASP A 83 4.90 7.34 1.59
N LEU A 84 4.90 6.08 1.20
CA LEU A 84 4.27 4.97 1.92
C LEU A 84 5.32 3.95 2.38
N ARG A 85 4.88 3.07 3.28
CA ARG A 85 5.64 1.91 3.72
C ARG A 85 4.74 0.69 3.77
N LEU A 86 5.19 -0.39 3.13
CA LEU A 86 4.61 -1.72 3.24
C LEU A 86 5.28 -2.45 4.38
N HIS A 87 4.50 -3.04 5.28
CA HIS A 87 4.95 -3.88 6.37
C HIS A 87 4.36 -5.27 6.21
N ARG A 88 5.19 -6.30 6.34
CA ARG A 88 4.73 -7.67 6.53
C ARG A 88 4.68 -7.96 8.02
N LEU A 89 3.46 -8.11 8.54
CA LEU A 89 3.21 -8.30 9.96
C LEU A 89 2.61 -9.68 10.23
N GLU A 90 2.92 -10.23 11.40
CA GLU A 90 2.29 -11.44 11.92
C GLU A 90 1.31 -11.04 13.03
N SER A 91 0.03 -11.36 12.86
CA SER A 91 -0.97 -11.24 13.92
C SER A 91 -1.09 -12.54 14.70
N ALA A 92 -1.27 -12.48 16.02
CA ALA A 92 -1.61 -13.64 16.82
C ALA A 92 -3.09 -14.02 16.57
N PRO A 93 -3.43 -15.31 16.30
CA PRO A 93 -2.58 -16.50 16.26
C PRO A 93 -2.21 -16.89 14.80
N GLY A 94 -1.07 -16.42 14.31
CA GLY A 94 -0.41 -16.92 13.09
C GLY A 94 -0.94 -16.39 11.75
N THR A 95 -1.79 -15.37 11.73
CA THR A 95 -2.23 -14.77 10.45
C THR A 95 -1.30 -13.64 10.04
N SER A 96 -0.51 -13.88 9.00
CA SER A 96 0.27 -12.82 8.36
C SER A 96 -0.63 -11.87 7.56
N TYR A 97 -0.30 -10.60 7.52
CA TYR A 97 -0.96 -9.61 6.67
C TYR A 97 0.03 -8.54 6.20
N LEU A 98 -0.35 -7.86 5.14
CA LEU A 98 0.36 -6.72 4.59
C LEU A 98 -0.28 -5.44 5.12
N CYS A 99 0.49 -4.60 5.80
CA CYS A 99 0.04 -3.31 6.31
C CYS A 99 0.70 -2.18 5.51
N ILE A 100 -0.09 -1.30 4.91
CA ILE A 100 0.38 -0.11 4.23
C ILE A 100 0.13 1.10 5.14
N SER A 101 1.20 1.81 5.46
CA SER A 101 1.21 3.00 6.32
C SER A 101 1.87 4.18 5.60
N LEU A 102 1.74 5.38 6.15
CA LEU A 102 2.60 6.49 5.72
C LEU A 102 4.05 6.23 6.16
N ARG A 103 5.04 6.74 5.43
CA ARG A 103 6.45 6.52 5.76
C ARG A 103 6.85 7.05 7.14
N ASP A 104 6.26 8.16 7.56
CA ASP A 104 6.44 8.79 8.88
C ASP A 104 5.62 8.10 9.98
N GLU A 105 4.73 7.17 9.63
CA GLU A 105 3.92 6.43 10.58
C GLU A 105 4.64 5.17 11.02
N SER A 106 4.70 4.98 12.34
CA SER A 106 4.96 3.67 12.93
C SER A 106 3.60 2.98 13.12
N PRO A 107 3.27 1.91 12.38
CA PRO A 107 2.04 1.18 12.60
C PRO A 107 2.13 0.48 13.96
N THR A 108 1.74 1.19 15.02
CA THR A 108 1.60 0.64 16.36
C THR A 108 0.36 -0.22 16.32
N HIS A 109 0.54 -1.50 15.95
CA HIS A 109 -0.44 -2.58 16.07
C HIS A 109 -1.88 -2.16 15.74
N CYS A 110 -2.37 -2.50 14.54
CA CYS A 110 -3.82 -2.55 14.30
C CYS A 110 -4.41 -3.53 15.33
N ARG A 111 -4.88 -3.00 16.46
CA ARG A 111 -5.52 -3.73 17.55
C ARG A 111 -7.02 -3.70 17.35
#